data_AF-A0A926NVK5-F1
#
_entry.id   AF-A0A926NVK5-F1
#
_cell.length_a   1.000
_cell.length_b   1.000
_cell.length_c   1.000
_cell.angle_alpha   90.00
_cell.angle_beta   90.00
_cell.angle_gamma   90.00
#
_symmetry.space_group_name_H-M   'P 1'
#
loop_
_entity.id
_entity.type
_entity.pdbx_description
1 polymer ?
#
loop_
_entity_poly.entity_id
_entity_poly.type
_entity_poly.pdbx_seq_one_letter_code
_entity_poly.pdbx_strand_id
1 'polypeptide(L)'
;MKKRMAAVLAGAFMAFTASAPMAQAGFLGDLLFGPTYDPTKVPQTYGTQYDCRAFEAAGKTGWKGIVSGRINDFEHVIVRSRAGCFQTRQECQTFITYMQGYFDFTTYAGCDPFPRR
;
A
#
# COMPACT_ATOMS: atom_id res chain seq x y z
N MET A 1 38.56 -36.32 -42.96
CA MET A 1 37.69 -35.48 -43.83
C MET A 1 36.52 -34.97 -43.01
N LYS A 2 36.41 -33.66 -42.84
CA LYS A 2 35.33 -32.96 -42.12
C LYS A 2 34.03 -32.99 -42.95
N LYS A 3 32.92 -33.46 -42.37
CA LYS A 3 31.57 -33.16 -42.86
C LYS A 3 30.81 -32.34 -41.81
N ARG A 4 30.06 -31.38 -42.34
CA ARG A 4 29.47 -30.21 -41.70
C ARG A 4 28.10 -30.52 -41.09
N MET A 5 27.72 -29.65 -40.15
CA MET A 5 26.38 -29.08 -39.93
C MET A 5 25.22 -30.01 -39.57
N ALA A 6 24.62 -29.80 -38.40
CA ALA A 6 23.37 -29.05 -38.30
C ALA A 6 23.05 -28.77 -36.83
N ALA A 7 22.84 -27.49 -36.52
CA ALA A 7 22.30 -27.03 -35.25
C ALA A 7 20.81 -27.38 -35.18
N VAL A 8 20.36 -27.93 -34.06
CA VAL A 8 18.94 -27.96 -33.70
C VAL A 8 18.81 -27.18 -32.40
N LEU A 9 18.40 -25.92 -32.54
CA LEU A 9 17.87 -25.08 -31.46
C LEU A 9 16.54 -25.69 -31.01
N ALA A 10 16.56 -26.54 -29.99
CA ALA A 10 15.35 -26.90 -29.26
C ALA A 10 15.14 -25.85 -28.16
N GLY A 11 14.34 -24.83 -28.50
CA GLY A 11 13.90 -23.80 -27.57
C GLY A 11 13.04 -24.41 -26.47
N ALA A 12 13.59 -24.46 -25.26
CA ALA A 12 12.80 -24.66 -24.05
C ALA A 12 12.29 -23.30 -23.57
N PHE A 13 11.14 -22.86 -24.09
CA PHE A 13 10.33 -21.85 -23.43
C PHE A 13 9.76 -22.47 -22.16
N MET A 14 10.48 -22.37 -21.04
CA MET A 14 9.86 -22.56 -19.73
C MET A 14 8.94 -21.37 -19.49
N ALA A 15 7.64 -21.64 -19.62
CA ALA A 15 6.58 -20.74 -19.23
C ALA A 15 6.78 -20.36 -17.76
N PHE A 16 7.21 -19.13 -17.54
CA PHE A 16 7.16 -18.49 -16.23
C PHE A 16 5.67 -18.22 -15.95
N THR A 17 4.96 -19.19 -15.38
CA THR A 17 3.65 -18.92 -14.79
C THR A 17 3.87 -18.07 -13.55
N ALA A 18 4.04 -16.77 -13.77
CA ALA A 18 3.90 -15.77 -12.72
C ALA A 18 2.46 -15.85 -12.24
N SER A 19 2.23 -16.61 -11.16
CA SER A 19 1.10 -16.38 -10.27
C SER A 19 1.33 -15.02 -9.62
N ALA A 20 1.06 -13.94 -10.35
CA ALA A 20 0.99 -12.61 -9.78
C ALA A 20 -0.16 -12.63 -8.77
N PRO A 21 0.07 -12.28 -7.49
CA PRO A 21 -1.05 -12.07 -6.58
C PRO A 21 -1.88 -10.92 -7.15
N MET A 22 -3.09 -11.23 -7.63
CA MET A 22 -4.14 -10.26 -7.96
C MET A 22 -4.58 -9.57 -6.65
N ALA A 23 -3.73 -8.70 -6.11
CA ALA A 23 -3.98 -7.95 -4.88
C ALA A 23 -3.42 -6.51 -4.92
N GLN A 24 -3.07 -6.00 -6.10
CA GLN A 24 -2.57 -4.63 -6.27
C GLN A 24 -3.63 -3.64 -6.81
N ALA A 25 -4.88 -4.09 -7.00
CA ALA A 25 -5.96 -3.22 -7.45
C ALA A 25 -6.36 -2.16 -6.42
N GLY A 26 -6.03 -2.31 -5.13
CA GLY A 26 -6.56 -1.44 -4.07
C GLY A 26 -5.82 -0.12 -3.84
N PHE A 27 -4.50 -0.08 -4.00
CA PHE A 27 -3.72 1.14 -3.67
C PHE A 27 -3.10 1.79 -4.91
N LEU A 28 -2.33 1.03 -5.69
CA LEU A 28 -1.73 1.52 -6.94
C LEU A 28 -2.78 1.72 -8.03
N GLY A 29 -3.79 0.84 -8.11
CA GLY A 29 -4.91 0.98 -9.06
C GLY A 29 -5.75 2.24 -8.79
N ASP A 30 -6.09 2.50 -7.53
CA ASP A 30 -6.80 3.71 -7.11
C ASP A 30 -5.99 4.99 -7.32
N LEU A 31 -4.66 4.91 -7.22
CA LEU A 31 -3.75 6.04 -7.46
C LEU A 31 -3.60 6.36 -8.96
N LEU A 32 -3.55 5.33 -9.82
CA LEU A 32 -3.29 5.48 -11.25
C LEU A 32 -4.57 5.69 -12.09
N PHE A 33 -5.70 5.15 -11.64
CA PHE A 33 -6.95 5.12 -12.41
C PHE A 33 -8.16 5.64 -11.61
N GLY A 34 -7.93 6.28 -10.46
CA GLY A 34 -8.99 6.96 -9.72
C GLY A 34 -9.62 8.07 -10.58
N PRO A 35 -10.95 8.27 -10.50
CA PRO A 35 -11.61 9.37 -11.21
C PRO A 35 -11.00 10.71 -10.75
N THR A 36 -10.96 11.68 -11.66
CA THR A 36 -10.55 13.09 -11.54
C THR A 36 -9.94 13.47 -10.18
N TYR A 37 -8.67 13.92 -10.19
CA TYR A 37 -7.95 14.40 -9.00
C TYR A 37 -8.86 15.18 -8.04
N ASP A 38 -9.06 14.61 -6.84
CA ASP A 38 -9.83 15.19 -5.75
C ASP A 38 -8.86 15.55 -4.61
N PRO A 39 -8.62 16.85 -4.35
CA PRO A 39 -7.68 17.30 -3.32
C PRO A 39 -8.12 16.91 -1.90
N THR A 40 -9.39 16.55 -1.70
CA THR A 40 -9.94 16.15 -0.40
C THR A 40 -9.87 14.64 -0.16
N LYS A 41 -9.50 13.86 -1.19
CA LYS A 41 -9.44 12.40 -1.13
C LYS A 41 -8.13 11.93 -0.50
N VAL A 42 -8.21 11.57 0.79
CA VAL A 42 -7.11 10.91 1.50
C VAL A 42 -7.23 9.39 1.36
N PRO A 43 -6.21 8.67 0.85
CA PRO A 43 -6.21 7.22 0.72
C PRO A 43 -6.53 6.48 2.03
N GLN A 44 -7.11 5.29 1.92
CA GLN A 44 -7.49 4.46 3.08
C GLN A 44 -6.99 3.02 2.90
N THR A 45 -6.86 2.29 4.00
CA THR A 45 -6.33 0.92 4.03
C THR A 45 -7.42 -0.15 4.23
N TYR A 46 -8.68 0.25 4.43
CA TYR A 46 -9.78 -0.68 4.64
C TYR A 46 -9.94 -1.66 3.48
N GLY A 47 -10.11 -2.94 3.79
CA GLY A 47 -10.23 -4.00 2.79
C GLY A 47 -8.92 -4.33 2.05
N THR A 48 -7.80 -3.71 2.43
CA THR A 48 -6.47 -4.05 1.90
C THR A 48 -5.70 -4.97 2.85
N GLN A 49 -4.54 -5.45 2.44
CA GLN A 49 -3.61 -6.20 3.30
C GLN A 49 -3.12 -5.40 4.53
N TYR A 50 -3.27 -4.07 4.53
CA TYR A 50 -2.86 -3.18 5.62
C TYR A 50 -4.04 -2.81 6.54
N ASP A 51 -5.23 -3.38 6.32
CA ASP A 51 -6.37 -3.19 7.21
C ASP A 51 -6.08 -3.80 8.58
N CYS A 52 -6.11 -2.97 9.62
CA CYS A 52 -5.87 -3.39 10.99
C CYS A 52 -6.87 -4.44 11.49
N ARG A 53 -8.11 -4.44 11.00
CA ARG A 53 -9.10 -5.47 11.37
C ARG A 53 -8.71 -6.83 10.85
N ALA A 54 -8.30 -6.91 9.59
CA ALA A 54 -7.81 -8.15 8.99
C ALA A 54 -6.48 -8.59 9.60
N PHE A 55 -5.60 -7.63 9.92
CA PHE A 55 -4.32 -7.90 10.59
C PHE A 55 -4.50 -8.54 11.97
N GLU A 56 -5.41 -7.99 12.78
CA GLU A 56 -5.74 -8.52 14.11
C GLU A 56 -6.48 -9.86 14.02
N ALA A 57 -7.46 -9.99 13.12
CA ALA A 57 -8.18 -11.25 12.91
C ALA A 57 -7.26 -12.39 12.45
N ALA A 58 -6.15 -12.07 11.78
CA ALA A 58 -5.11 -13.02 11.40
C ALA A 58 -4.13 -13.36 12.55
N GLY A 59 -4.34 -12.83 13.76
CA GLY A 59 -3.48 -13.07 14.93
C GLY A 59 -2.09 -12.46 14.81
N LYS A 60 -1.89 -11.48 13.92
CA LYS A 60 -0.57 -10.87 13.70
C LYS A 60 -0.29 -9.81 14.77
N THR A 61 0.98 -9.70 15.14
CA THR A 61 1.50 -8.60 15.97
C THR A 61 2.45 -7.75 15.14
N GLY A 62 2.45 -6.44 15.34
CA GLY A 62 3.29 -5.51 14.59
C GLY A 62 3.08 -4.08 15.05
N TRP A 63 2.91 -3.18 14.09
CA TRP A 63 2.83 -1.73 14.31
C TRP A 63 1.60 -1.15 13.63
N LYS A 64 0.88 -0.28 14.35
CA LYS A 64 -0.23 0.50 13.83
C LYS A 64 0.22 1.93 13.61
N GLY A 65 0.22 2.34 12.35
CA GLY A 65 0.39 3.74 11.96
C GLY A 65 -0.94 4.45 12.02
N ILE A 66 -0.98 5.64 12.62
CA ILE A 66 -2.14 6.52 12.60
C ILE A 66 -1.66 7.90 12.17
N VAL A 67 -2.32 8.48 11.16
CA VAL A 67 -2.11 9.86 10.73
C VAL A 67 -3.46 10.55 10.70
N SER A 68 -3.55 11.70 11.35
CA SER A 68 -4.74 12.55 11.37
C SER A 68 -4.36 13.98 11.09
N GLY A 69 -5.23 14.69 10.38
CA GLY A 69 -4.98 16.07 10.01
C GLY A 69 -6.21 16.71 9.36
N ARG A 70 -5.99 17.90 8.82
CA ARG A 70 -7.00 18.67 8.11
C ARG A 70 -6.56 18.98 6.68
N ILE A 71 -7.55 19.07 5.81
CA ILE A 71 -7.47 19.56 4.43
C ILE A 71 -8.39 20.77 4.35
N ASN A 72 -7.92 21.85 3.75
CA ASN A 72 -8.69 23.06 3.54
C ASN A 72 -9.16 23.09 2.08
N ASP A 73 -10.48 23.11 1.88
CA ASP A 73 -11.12 23.25 0.58
C ASP A 73 -11.97 24.53 0.58
N PHE A 74 -11.35 25.63 0.17
CA PHE A 74 -11.91 26.99 0.26
C PHE A 74 -12.40 27.33 1.68
N GLU A 75 -13.71 27.35 1.89
CA GLU A 75 -14.35 27.65 3.17
C GLU A 75 -14.53 26.41 4.07
N HIS A 76 -14.24 25.22 3.56
CA HIS A 76 -14.43 23.97 4.29
C HIS A 76 -13.12 23.45 4.88
N VAL A 77 -13.16 23.13 6.17
CA VAL A 77 -12.08 22.40 6.86
C VAL A 77 -12.50 20.94 7.02
N ILE A 78 -11.81 20.05 6.33
CA ILE A 78 -12.10 18.62 6.34
C ILE A 78 -11.09 17.91 7.23
N VAL A 79 -11.54 17.37 8.36
CA VAL A 79 -10.71 16.54 9.24
C VAL A 79 -10.81 15.08 8.81
N ARG A 80 -9.66 14.43 8.65
CA ARG A 80 -9.56 12.99 8.35
C ARG A 80 -8.53 12.32 9.25
N SER A 81 -8.80 11.05 9.54
CA SER A 81 -7.85 10.14 10.18
C SER A 81 -7.72 8.89 9.32
N ARG A 82 -6.49 8.37 9.25
CA ARG A 82 -6.13 7.16 8.52
C ARG A 82 -5.26 6.30 9.41
N ALA A 83 -5.48 4.99 9.30
CA ALA A 83 -4.71 4.01 10.01
C ALA A 83 -4.25 2.91 9.05
N GLY A 84 -3.16 2.23 9.37
CA GLY A 84 -2.70 1.03 8.69
C GLY A 84 -1.90 0.17 9.66
N CYS A 85 -1.93 -1.14 9.46
CA CYS A 85 -1.18 -2.09 10.27
C CYS A 85 -0.11 -2.79 9.45
N PHE A 86 1.10 -2.84 10.03
CA PHE A 86 2.33 -3.23 9.36
C PHE A 86 3.11 -4.22 10.22
N GLN A 87 3.94 -5.06 9.60
CA GLN A 87 4.76 -6.02 10.34
C GLN A 87 5.92 -5.32 11.03
N THR A 88 6.54 -4.34 10.35
CA THR A 88 7.73 -3.66 10.86
C THR A 88 7.47 -2.20 11.21
N ARG A 89 8.28 -1.65 12.14
CA ARG A 89 8.23 -0.23 12.49
C ARG A 89 8.57 0.64 11.28
N GLN A 90 9.50 0.18 10.44
CA GLN A 90 9.93 0.92 9.25
C GLN A 90 8.80 1.09 8.24
N GLU A 91 8.07 0.02 7.92
CA GLU A 91 6.89 0.08 7.06
C GLU A 91 5.84 1.06 7.61
N CYS A 92 5.63 1.02 8.92
CA CYS A 92 4.72 1.95 9.59
C CYS A 92 5.17 3.41 9.45
N GLN A 93 6.47 3.70 9.61
CA GLN A 93 7.01 5.05 9.41
C GLN A 93 6.89 5.51 7.96
N THR A 94 7.17 4.63 6.99
CA THR A 94 6.98 4.92 5.57
C THR A 94 5.54 5.28 5.26
N PHE A 95 4.57 4.52 5.81
CA PHE A 95 3.16 4.86 5.69
C PHE A 95 2.85 6.25 6.26
N ILE A 96 3.36 6.57 7.45
CA ILE A 96 3.13 7.89 8.06
C ILE A 96 3.65 9.00 7.16
N THR A 97 4.91 8.92 6.74
CA THR A 97 5.55 9.93 5.89
C THR A 97 4.79 10.13 4.59
N TYR A 98 4.36 9.03 3.97
CA TYR A 98 3.56 9.10 2.76
C TYR A 98 2.19 9.76 2.99
N MET A 99 1.49 9.36 4.06
CA MET A 99 0.14 9.86 4.36
C MET A 99 0.13 11.33 4.78
N GLN A 100 1.19 11.83 5.41
CA GLN A 100 1.31 13.24 5.77
C GLN A 100 1.23 14.16 4.54
N GLY A 101 1.66 13.70 3.36
CA GLY A 101 1.57 14.46 2.11
C GLY A 101 0.15 14.74 1.63
N TYR A 102 -0.87 14.11 2.22
CA TYR A 102 -2.29 14.33 1.88
C TYR A 102 -2.99 15.34 2.79
N PHE A 103 -2.29 15.90 3.78
CA PHE A 103 -2.87 16.83 4.74
C PHE A 103 -2.15 18.18 4.66
N ASP A 104 -2.91 19.27 4.56
CA ASP A 104 -2.33 20.62 4.67
C ASP A 104 -1.74 20.87 6.07
N PHE A 105 -2.36 20.27 7.09
CA PHE A 105 -1.84 20.30 8.44
C PHE A 105 -2.06 18.95 9.12
N THR A 106 -0.96 18.30 9.46
CA THR A 106 -0.96 17.06 10.25
C THR A 106 -1.11 17.39 11.73
N THR A 107 -2.16 16.87 12.36
CA THR A 107 -2.43 17.04 13.80
C THR A 107 -1.78 15.93 14.62
N TYR A 108 -1.74 14.72 14.08
CA TYR A 108 -1.13 13.56 14.74
C TYR A 108 -0.52 12.63 13.69
N ALA A 109 0.65 12.09 14.00
CA ALA A 109 1.33 11.07 13.23
C ALA A 109 2.13 10.18 14.18
N GLY A 110 1.83 8.88 14.23
CA GLY A 110 2.48 7.98 15.17
C GLY A 110 2.38 6.50 14.82
N CYS A 111 3.39 5.74 15.24
CA CYS A 111 3.46 4.29 15.14
C CYS A 111 3.46 3.69 16.54
N ASP A 112 2.42 2.93 16.87
CA ASP A 112 2.31 2.21 18.14
C ASP A 112 2.39 0.69 17.92
N PRO A 113 2.89 -0.10 18.88
CA PRO A 113 2.71 -1.56 18.86
C PRO A 113 1.23 -1.96 18.78
N PHE A 114 0.93 -3.01 18.01
CA PHE A 114 -0.44 -3.46 17.75
C PHE A 114 -0.54 -5.00 17.60
N PRO A 115 -1.61 -5.65 18.08
CA PRO A 115 -2.69 -5.10 18.92
C PRO A 115 -2.16 -4.63 20.28
N ARG A 116 -2.77 -3.58 20.84
CA ARG A 116 -2.40 -3.10 22.18
C ARG A 116 -2.85 -4.16 23.18
N ARG A 117 -1.90 -4.82 23.84
CA ARG A 117 -2.19 -5.72 24.95
C ARG A 117 -2.60 -4.94 26.18
#